data_AF-A0A5Q3LEC5-F1
#
_entry.id   AF-A0A5Q3LEC5-F1
#
_cell.length_a   1.000
_cell.length_b   1.000
_cell.length_c   1.000
_cell.angle_alpha   90.00
_cell.angle_beta   90.00
_cell.angle_gamma   90.00
#
_symmetry.space_group_name_H-M   'P 1'
#
loop_
_entity.id
_entity.type
_entity.pdbx_description
1 polymer ?
#
loop_
_entity_poly.entity_id
_entity_poly.type
_entity_poly.pdbx_seq_one_letter_code
_entity_poly.pdbx_strand_id
1 'polypeptide(L)'
;MFRCCRKMMMSGLLISGLVGTYFLTPVGSYVNTVAGIFGTTFEENVPLDFEIKRVRQLIASLEPEINRARNIIAEGEADLEIMEDKLATQEARLGKEEQAMATLNRDLKNKDVFVYAGHSYTEGEVRNDLQNRLELCKVLKSTLTKNREILEHKKSTLNSNVQKLENMMAERDQLQADVDQLEAELRALEAAEIVSDVKVDDSRLSETKSAVDKIRKRILVRSKRIEADRQYTGRIELDAQTPADLEDQVADYFTGEKKEGKALIALDK
;
A
#
# COMPACT_ATOMS: atom_id res chain seq x y z
N MET A 1 -51.87 14.05 -0.94
CA MET A 1 -50.69 13.75 -1.80
C MET A 1 -49.71 12.92 -0.97
N PHE A 2 -49.40 11.73 -1.48
CA PHE A 2 -48.71 10.61 -0.85
C PHE A 2 -47.31 10.99 -0.32
N ARG A 3 -47.01 10.79 0.98
CA ARG A 3 -46.42 9.56 1.58
C ARG A 3 -45.18 9.05 0.86
N CYS A 4 -43.99 9.39 1.38
CA CYS A 4 -42.90 8.46 1.70
C CYS A 4 -41.60 9.21 2.07
N CYS A 5 -41.63 9.98 3.15
CA CYS A 5 -40.47 10.05 4.02
C CYS A 5 -40.77 9.09 5.17
N ARG A 6 -39.76 8.31 5.59
CA ARG A 6 -39.75 7.43 6.79
C ARG A 6 -40.15 5.96 6.54
N LYS A 7 -39.20 5.17 6.02
CA LYS A 7 -38.72 3.87 6.54
C LYS A 7 -38.06 3.03 5.44
N MET A 8 -36.73 2.89 5.50
CA MET A 8 -35.89 1.71 5.18
C MET A 8 -34.43 2.22 5.17
N MET A 9 -33.70 2.03 6.26
CA MET A 9 -32.83 0.86 6.57
C MET A 9 -31.47 0.93 5.86
N MET A 10 -30.47 1.36 6.63
CA MET A 10 -29.19 0.68 6.88
C MET A 10 -28.64 -0.26 5.79
N SER A 11 -27.47 0.09 5.23
CA SER A 11 -26.21 -0.69 5.29
C SER A 11 -25.27 -0.29 4.15
N GLY A 12 -23.96 -0.33 4.40
CA GLY A 12 -22.97 -0.51 3.33
C GLY A 12 -22.05 0.66 3.06
N LEU A 13 -20.98 0.74 3.85
CA LEU A 13 -19.72 1.41 3.53
C LEU A 13 -19.14 0.77 2.25
N LEU A 14 -19.15 1.47 1.10
CA LEU A 14 -18.35 1.09 -0.07
C LEU A 14 -17.89 2.33 -0.85
N ILE A 15 -16.57 2.43 -0.92
CA ILE A 15 -15.77 3.37 -1.68
C ILE A 15 -15.92 3.09 -3.19
N SER A 16 -15.77 4.15 -3.98
CA SER A 16 -15.57 4.19 -5.43
C SER A 16 -16.81 4.18 -6.32
N GLY A 17 -16.83 5.15 -7.23
CA GLY A 17 -17.83 5.31 -8.27
C GLY A 17 -17.34 6.24 -9.37
N LEU A 18 -16.52 5.69 -10.25
CA LEU A 18 -16.61 5.80 -11.71
C LEU A 18 -16.72 7.21 -12.32
N VAL A 19 -15.57 7.74 -12.78
CA VAL A 19 -15.52 8.65 -13.93
C VAL A 19 -14.39 8.17 -14.84
N GLY A 20 -14.73 7.70 -16.04
CA GLY A 20 -13.74 7.38 -17.07
C GLY A 20 -14.07 6.25 -18.05
N THR A 21 -15.34 5.87 -18.27
CA THR A 21 -15.70 5.00 -19.40
C THR A 21 -15.83 5.83 -20.66
N TYR A 22 -14.74 6.05 -21.40
CA TYR A 22 -14.79 6.41 -22.82
C TYR A 22 -13.46 6.02 -23.50
N PHE A 23 -13.36 4.75 -23.89
CA PHE A 23 -12.59 4.32 -25.06
C PHE A 23 -13.22 3.03 -25.58
N LEU A 24 -14.30 3.18 -26.34
CA LEU A 24 -14.85 2.11 -27.16
C LEU A 24 -14.19 2.18 -28.54
N THR A 25 -13.26 1.28 -28.81
CA THR A 25 -12.98 0.81 -30.16
C THR A 25 -12.98 -0.72 -30.15
N PRO A 26 -13.71 -1.37 -31.06
CA PRO A 26 -13.80 -2.82 -31.09
C PRO A 26 -12.56 -3.38 -31.81
N VAL A 27 -11.66 -4.02 -31.07
CA VAL A 27 -10.70 -4.95 -31.67
C VAL A 27 -11.15 -6.35 -31.30
N GLY A 28 -12.07 -6.86 -32.12
CA GLY A 28 -12.45 -8.26 -32.08
C GLY A 28 -11.29 -9.14 -32.53
N SER A 29 -11.10 -10.22 -31.76
CA SER A 29 -10.69 -11.53 -32.24
C SER A 29 -9.22 -11.77 -32.61
N TYR A 30 -8.40 -12.04 -31.59
CA TYR A 30 -7.74 -13.36 -31.48
C TYR A 30 -7.88 -13.84 -30.04
N VAL A 31 -9.07 -14.37 -29.77
CA VAL A 31 -9.24 -15.49 -28.84
C VAL A 31 -8.31 -16.61 -29.32
N ASN A 32 -7.10 -16.67 -28.75
CA ASN A 32 -6.43 -17.95 -28.64
C ASN A 32 -7.13 -18.71 -27.53
N THR A 33 -8.02 -19.60 -27.96
CA THR A 33 -8.59 -20.70 -27.21
C THR A 33 -7.53 -21.38 -26.33
N VAL A 34 -7.53 -21.07 -25.03
CA VAL A 34 -7.08 -22.03 -24.01
C VAL A 34 -8.35 -22.56 -23.38
N ALA A 35 -9.02 -23.45 -24.10
CA ALA A 35 -9.99 -24.33 -23.49
C ALA A 35 -9.23 -25.35 -22.64
N GLY A 36 -9.51 -25.35 -21.33
CA GLY A 36 -9.30 -26.50 -20.46
C GLY A 36 -7.88 -26.71 -19.97
N ILE A 37 -7.49 -25.98 -18.93
CA ILE A 37 -6.67 -26.59 -17.87
C ILE A 37 -7.44 -26.42 -16.57
N PHE A 38 -7.84 -27.57 -16.04
CA PHE A 38 -8.43 -27.79 -14.73
C PHE A 38 -7.61 -27.11 -13.63
N GLY A 39 -8.29 -26.70 -12.55
CA GLY A 39 -7.69 -26.67 -11.22
C GLY A 39 -7.82 -25.36 -10.46
N THR A 40 -9.04 -24.98 -10.07
CA THR A 40 -9.18 -24.49 -8.70
C THR A 40 -8.73 -25.63 -7.78
N THR A 41 -7.71 -25.39 -6.95
CA THR A 41 -7.09 -26.36 -6.00
C THR A 41 -5.89 -27.18 -6.51
N PHE A 42 -4.91 -26.54 -7.18
CA PHE A 42 -3.54 -27.08 -7.32
C PHE A 42 -2.48 -25.95 -7.39
N GLU A 43 -2.52 -24.95 -6.48
CA GLU A 43 -1.37 -24.04 -6.30
C GLU A 43 -0.20 -24.74 -5.57
N GLU A 44 -0.45 -25.90 -4.96
CA GLU A 44 0.50 -26.60 -4.09
C GLU A 44 1.58 -27.43 -4.81
N ASN A 45 1.62 -27.44 -6.15
CA ASN A 45 2.57 -28.27 -6.92
C ASN A 45 3.21 -27.56 -8.14
N VAL A 46 3.24 -26.21 -8.18
CA VAL A 46 4.02 -25.50 -9.19
C VAL A 46 5.47 -25.38 -8.68
N PRO A 47 6.49 -25.83 -9.44
CA PRO A 47 7.88 -25.68 -9.03
C PRO A 47 8.23 -24.20 -8.82
N LEU A 48 8.92 -23.87 -7.72
CA LEU A 48 9.26 -22.50 -7.36
C LEU A 48 10.05 -21.76 -8.46
N ASP A 49 10.90 -22.50 -9.20
CA ASP A 49 11.59 -22.00 -10.40
C ASP A 49 10.66 -21.40 -11.46
N PHE A 50 9.50 -22.03 -11.67
CA PHE A 50 8.54 -21.57 -12.67
C PHE A 50 7.90 -20.26 -12.22
N GLU A 51 7.60 -20.13 -10.93
CA GLU A 51 7.05 -18.90 -10.37
C GLU A 51 8.05 -17.74 -10.46
N ILE A 52 9.33 -17.97 -10.12
CA ILE A 52 10.41 -16.98 -10.27
C ILE A 52 10.52 -16.51 -11.73
N LYS A 53 10.50 -17.45 -12.69
CA LYS A 53 10.51 -17.11 -14.14
C LYS A 53 9.27 -16.33 -14.57
N ARG A 54 8.09 -16.69 -14.05
CA ARG A 54 6.85 -15.96 -14.31
C ARG A 54 6.95 -14.53 -13.78
N VAL A 55 7.41 -14.34 -12.56
CA VAL A 55 7.57 -13.00 -11.95
C VAL A 55 8.58 -12.16 -12.75
N ARG A 56 9.72 -12.73 -13.18
CA ARG A 56 10.65 -12.03 -14.08
C ARG A 56 9.98 -11.58 -15.38
N GLN A 57 9.15 -12.42 -15.98
CA GLN A 57 8.42 -12.07 -17.20
C GLN A 57 7.43 -10.93 -16.94
N LEU A 58 6.76 -10.92 -15.79
CA LEU A 58 5.88 -9.82 -15.38
C LEU A 58 6.65 -8.51 -15.19
N ILE A 59 7.80 -8.55 -14.50
CA ILE A 59 8.69 -7.38 -14.34
C ILE A 59 9.16 -6.87 -15.71
N ALA A 60 9.58 -7.76 -16.61
CA ALA A 60 9.99 -7.40 -17.96
C ALA A 60 8.84 -6.79 -18.78
N SER A 61 7.59 -7.18 -18.50
CA SER A 61 6.41 -6.59 -19.15
C SER A 61 6.09 -5.17 -18.69
N LEU A 62 6.71 -4.68 -17.61
CA LEU A 62 6.61 -3.28 -17.16
C LEU A 62 7.44 -2.31 -18.02
N GLU A 63 8.49 -2.80 -18.67
CA GLU A 63 9.38 -2.00 -19.54
C GLU A 63 8.61 -1.19 -20.62
N PRO A 64 7.69 -1.78 -21.42
CA PRO A 64 6.89 -1.00 -22.38
C PRO A 64 5.93 -0.01 -21.73
N GLU A 65 5.51 -0.22 -20.48
CA GLU A 65 4.68 0.75 -19.74
C GLU A 65 5.50 1.95 -19.28
N ILE A 66 6.68 1.71 -18.71
CA ILE A 66 7.67 2.73 -18.37
C ILE A 66 8.03 3.56 -19.61
N ASN A 67 8.29 2.91 -20.75
CA ASN A 67 8.64 3.60 -21.99
C ASN A 67 7.49 4.46 -22.53
N ARG A 68 6.24 3.99 -22.44
CA ARG A 68 5.06 4.79 -22.79
C ARG A 68 4.91 6.01 -21.88
N ALA A 69 5.06 5.82 -20.57
CA ALA A 69 5.01 6.92 -19.61
C ALA A 69 6.11 7.96 -19.86
N ARG A 70 7.34 7.51 -20.17
CA ARG A 70 8.46 8.40 -20.54
C ARG A 70 8.14 9.23 -21.78
N ASN A 71 7.57 8.63 -22.82
CA ASN A 71 7.20 9.35 -24.03
C ASN A 71 6.14 10.43 -23.75
N ILE A 72 5.12 10.10 -22.94
CA ILE A 72 4.08 11.07 -22.54
C ILE A 72 4.69 12.25 -21.76
N ILE A 73 5.66 11.98 -20.89
CA ILE A 73 6.37 13.05 -20.17
C ILE A 73 7.17 13.91 -21.14
N ALA A 74 7.92 13.31 -22.07
CA ALA A 74 8.70 14.04 -23.06
C ALA A 74 7.83 14.91 -23.98
N GLU A 75 6.68 14.39 -24.44
CA GLU A 75 5.68 15.17 -25.18
C GLU A 75 5.14 16.32 -24.31
N GLY A 76 4.87 16.06 -23.03
CA GLY A 76 4.43 17.08 -22.08
C GLY A 76 5.45 18.19 -21.85
N GLU A 77 6.74 17.87 -21.78
CA GLU A 77 7.83 18.84 -21.67
C GLU A 77 7.92 19.73 -22.91
N ALA A 78 7.86 19.15 -24.10
CA ALA A 78 7.85 19.90 -25.36
C ALA A 78 6.62 20.81 -25.49
N ASP A 79 5.45 20.31 -25.09
CA ASP A 79 4.21 21.10 -25.07
C ASP A 79 4.29 22.30 -24.11
N LEU A 80 4.95 22.13 -22.96
CA LEU A 80 5.19 23.23 -22.02
C LEU A 80 6.10 24.28 -22.63
N GLU A 81 7.21 23.90 -23.25
CA GLU A 81 8.14 24.82 -23.91
C GLU A 81 7.42 25.64 -25.00
N ILE A 82 6.62 24.99 -25.84
CA ILE A 82 5.81 25.67 -26.87
C ILE A 82 4.80 26.63 -26.22
N MET A 83 4.19 26.26 -25.10
CA MET A 83 3.22 27.10 -24.40
C MET A 83 3.87 28.32 -23.76
N GLU A 84 5.08 28.18 -23.22
CA GLU A 84 5.90 29.28 -22.70
C GLU A 84 6.27 30.29 -23.79
N ASP A 85 6.75 29.81 -24.94
CA ASP A 85 7.10 30.68 -26.07
C ASP A 85 5.87 31.45 -26.60
N LYS A 86 4.72 30.77 -26.69
CA LYS A 86 3.45 31.41 -27.06
C LYS A 86 3.06 32.50 -26.07
N LEU A 87 3.19 32.25 -24.77
CA LEU A 87 2.91 33.23 -23.73
C LEU A 87 3.87 34.43 -23.83
N ALA A 88 5.17 34.19 -23.96
CA ALA A 88 6.17 35.23 -24.14
C ALA A 88 5.87 36.11 -25.37
N THR A 89 5.48 35.49 -26.48
CA THR A 89 5.08 36.20 -27.69
C THR A 89 3.82 37.03 -27.49
N GLN A 90 2.80 36.49 -26.80
CA GLN A 90 1.56 37.21 -26.50
C GLN A 90 1.81 38.40 -25.54
N GLU A 91 2.69 38.22 -24.56
CA GLU A 91 3.11 39.28 -23.64
C GLU A 91 3.85 40.41 -24.36
N ALA A 92 4.78 40.06 -25.26
CA ALA A 92 5.49 41.03 -26.07
C ALA A 92 4.54 41.83 -26.99
N ARG A 93 3.52 41.17 -27.55
CA ARG A 93 2.47 41.83 -28.34
C ARG A 93 1.63 42.77 -27.48
N LEU A 94 1.21 42.32 -26.30
CA LEU A 94 0.47 43.16 -25.36
C LEU A 94 1.28 44.41 -24.98
N GLY A 95 2.57 44.26 -24.66
CA GLY A 95 3.45 45.38 -24.33
C GLY A 95 3.56 46.41 -25.47
N LYS A 96 3.58 45.96 -26.73
CA LYS A 96 3.54 46.87 -27.91
C LYS A 96 2.20 47.62 -28.01
N GLU A 97 1.07 46.94 -27.80
CA GLU A 97 -0.24 47.59 -27.81
C GLU A 97 -0.38 48.61 -26.67
N GLU A 98 0.15 48.32 -25.48
CA GLU A 98 0.17 49.27 -24.36
C GLU A 98 1.01 50.52 -24.66
N GLN A 99 2.18 50.35 -25.28
CA GLN A 99 3.01 51.48 -25.71
C GLN A 99 2.32 52.32 -26.79
N ALA A 100 1.65 51.66 -27.75
CA ALA A 100 0.86 52.35 -28.77
C ALA A 100 -0.28 53.15 -28.14
N MET A 101 -1.05 52.57 -27.21
CA MET A 101 -2.11 53.25 -26.47
C MET A 101 -1.58 54.43 -25.63
N ALA A 102 -0.44 54.26 -24.96
CA ALA A 102 0.18 55.33 -24.19
C ALA A 102 0.58 56.51 -25.09
N THR A 103 1.06 56.22 -26.30
CA THR A 103 1.39 57.23 -27.31
C THR A 103 0.14 57.95 -27.80
N LEU A 104 -0.92 57.21 -28.16
CA LEU A 104 -2.21 57.79 -28.58
C LEU A 104 -2.81 58.67 -27.49
N ASN A 105 -2.81 58.22 -26.24
CA ASN A 105 -3.32 58.99 -25.09
C ASN A 105 -2.50 60.26 -24.84
N ARG A 106 -1.18 60.21 -25.02
CA ARG A 106 -0.32 61.41 -24.92
C ARG A 106 -0.61 62.38 -26.05
N ASP A 107 -0.77 61.89 -27.27
CA ASP A 107 -1.05 62.74 -28.44
C ASP A 107 -2.43 63.39 -28.32
N LEU A 108 -3.45 62.67 -27.82
CA LEU A 108 -4.79 63.21 -27.53
C LEU A 108 -4.78 64.40 -26.54
N LYS A 109 -3.80 64.46 -25.65
CA LYS A 109 -3.68 65.53 -24.65
C LYS A 109 -2.90 66.76 -25.14
N ASN A 110 -2.02 66.58 -26.12
CA ASN A 110 -0.99 67.57 -26.44
C ASN A 110 -0.99 68.03 -27.90
N LYS A 111 -1.83 67.44 -28.76
CA LYS A 111 -1.88 67.76 -30.19
C LYS A 111 -3.31 68.01 -30.64
N ASP A 112 -3.45 68.95 -31.57
CA ASP A 112 -4.73 69.28 -32.21
C ASP A 112 -4.93 68.56 -33.56
N VAL A 113 -3.87 67.97 -34.11
CA VAL A 113 -3.88 67.27 -35.41
C VAL A 113 -3.41 65.82 -35.23
N PHE A 114 -4.22 64.87 -35.66
CA PHE A 114 -3.96 63.44 -35.54
C PHE A 114 -3.74 62.82 -36.92
N VAL A 115 -2.50 62.44 -37.24
CA VAL A 115 -2.16 61.73 -38.48
C VAL A 115 -1.42 60.46 -38.14
N TYR A 116 -1.97 59.31 -38.52
CA TYR A 116 -1.39 57.99 -38.29
C TYR A 116 -1.38 57.21 -39.61
N ALA A 117 -0.25 56.57 -39.94
CA ALA A 117 -0.07 55.78 -41.16
C ALA A 117 -0.53 56.48 -42.46
N GLY A 118 -0.39 57.81 -42.55
CA GLY A 118 -0.78 58.60 -43.74
C GLY A 118 -2.26 59.01 -43.79
N HIS A 119 -3.06 58.66 -42.79
CA HIS A 119 -4.47 59.05 -42.67
C HIS A 119 -4.68 60.05 -41.54
N SER A 120 -5.51 61.07 -41.76
CA SER A 120 -5.94 62.02 -40.74
C SER A 120 -7.17 61.49 -40.00
N TYR A 121 -7.17 61.60 -38.68
CA TYR A 121 -8.27 61.18 -37.82
C TYR A 121 -8.78 62.37 -37.01
N THR A 122 -10.06 62.33 -36.66
CA THR A 122 -10.66 63.27 -35.70
C THR A 122 -10.36 62.84 -34.26
N GLU A 123 -10.40 63.79 -33.34
CA GLU A 123 -10.22 63.51 -31.90
C GLU A 123 -11.23 62.46 -31.37
N GLY A 124 -12.48 62.52 -31.84
CA GLY A 124 -13.53 61.57 -31.48
C GLY A 124 -13.22 60.14 -31.95
N GLU A 125 -12.70 59.98 -33.17
CA GLU A 125 -12.30 58.68 -33.70
C GLU A 125 -11.11 58.09 -32.92
N VAL A 126 -10.11 58.90 -32.59
CA VAL A 126 -8.96 58.48 -31.79
C VAL A 126 -9.39 58.08 -30.37
N ARG A 127 -10.30 58.84 -29.76
CA ARG A 127 -10.85 58.52 -28.42
C ARG A 127 -11.62 57.20 -28.43
N ASN A 128 -12.44 56.95 -29.45
CA ASN A 128 -13.19 55.71 -29.59
C ASN A 128 -12.26 54.50 -29.83
N ASP A 129 -11.26 54.64 -30.70
CA ASP A 129 -10.24 53.61 -30.93
C ASP A 129 -9.48 53.29 -29.64
N LEU A 130 -9.05 54.31 -28.89
CA LEU A 130 -8.37 54.14 -27.61
C LEU A 130 -9.23 53.37 -26.59
N GLN A 131 -10.53 53.68 -26.53
CA GLN A 131 -11.46 52.95 -25.65
C GLN A 131 -11.58 51.49 -26.05
N ASN A 132 -11.75 51.19 -27.34
CA ASN A 132 -11.85 49.82 -27.84
C ASN A 132 -10.56 49.02 -27.57
N ARG A 133 -9.39 49.63 -27.81
CA ARG A 133 -8.09 49.02 -27.51
C ARG A 133 -7.90 48.77 -26.02
N LEU A 134 -8.34 49.69 -25.17
CA LEU A 134 -8.25 49.54 -23.72
C LEU A 134 -9.06 48.34 -23.25
N GLU A 135 -10.30 48.18 -23.72
CA GLU A 135 -11.13 47.02 -23.38
C GLU A 135 -10.51 45.71 -23.89
N LEU A 136 -10.01 45.69 -25.13
CA LEU A 136 -9.30 44.53 -25.66
C LEU A 136 -8.07 44.18 -24.81
N CYS A 137 -7.26 45.17 -24.43
CA CYS A 137 -6.07 44.95 -23.61
C CYS A 137 -6.42 44.42 -22.21
N LYS A 138 -7.53 44.85 -21.60
CA LYS A 138 -8.02 44.28 -20.34
C LYS A 138 -8.35 42.79 -20.49
N VAL A 139 -9.05 42.43 -21.57
CA VAL A 139 -9.39 41.02 -21.86
C VAL A 139 -8.14 40.20 -22.13
N LEU A 140 -7.19 40.71 -22.92
CA LEU A 140 -5.92 40.04 -23.21
C LEU A 140 -5.09 39.83 -21.95
N LYS A 141 -5.01 40.84 -21.06
CA LYS A 141 -4.36 40.70 -19.74
C LYS A 141 -4.99 39.60 -18.91
N SER A 142 -6.32 39.60 -18.78
CA SER A 142 -7.01 38.55 -18.01
C SER A 142 -6.76 37.16 -18.60
N THR A 143 -6.75 37.06 -19.93
CA THR A 143 -6.48 35.80 -20.64
C THR A 143 -5.04 35.33 -20.42
N LEU A 144 -4.06 36.24 -20.50
CA LEU A 144 -2.65 35.95 -20.22
C LEU A 144 -2.46 35.45 -18.79
N THR A 145 -3.08 36.10 -17.80
CA THR A 145 -3.02 35.66 -16.41
C THR A 145 -3.55 34.23 -16.26
N LYS A 146 -4.74 33.94 -16.82
CA LYS A 146 -5.32 32.59 -16.79
C LYS A 146 -4.45 31.56 -17.50
N ASN A 147 -3.87 31.91 -18.66
CA ASN A 147 -3.00 31.01 -19.39
C ASN A 147 -1.71 30.71 -18.62
N ARG A 148 -1.16 31.68 -17.89
CA ARG A 148 -0.02 31.46 -16.97
C ARG A 148 -0.39 30.54 -15.82
N GLU A 149 -1.56 30.73 -15.21
CA GLU A 149 -2.06 29.82 -14.16
C GLU A 149 -2.20 28.39 -14.69
N ILE A 150 -2.78 28.21 -15.88
CA ILE A 150 -2.88 26.90 -16.55
C ILE A 150 -1.50 26.30 -16.80
N LEU A 151 -0.54 27.10 -17.29
CA LEU A 151 0.83 26.66 -17.53
C LEU A 151 1.48 26.17 -16.23
N GLU A 152 1.30 26.90 -15.14
CA GLU A 152 1.84 26.52 -13.83
C GLU A 152 1.21 25.21 -13.31
N HIS A 153 -0.11 25.06 -13.44
CA HIS A 153 -0.78 23.80 -13.11
C HIS A 153 -0.29 22.63 -13.95
N LYS A 154 -0.03 22.85 -15.25
CA LYS A 154 0.53 21.81 -16.12
C LYS A 154 1.95 21.44 -15.70
N LYS A 155 2.81 22.41 -15.40
CA LYS A 155 4.17 22.17 -14.86
C LYS A 155 4.14 21.33 -13.60
N SER A 156 3.29 21.71 -12.63
CA SER A 156 3.13 20.98 -11.37
C SER A 156 2.64 19.55 -11.59
N THR A 157 1.69 19.36 -12.51
CA THR A 157 1.17 18.03 -12.88
C THR A 157 2.26 17.18 -13.54
N LEU A 158 3.02 17.77 -14.46
CA LEU A 158 4.11 17.08 -15.14
C LEU A 158 5.19 16.64 -14.14
N ASN A 159 5.60 17.52 -13.22
CA ASN A 159 6.55 17.18 -12.17
C ASN A 159 6.04 16.02 -11.28
N SER A 160 4.74 16.02 -10.95
CA SER A 160 4.12 14.93 -10.21
C SER A 160 4.13 13.61 -11.00
N ASN A 161 3.99 13.68 -12.33
CA ASN A 161 4.05 12.50 -13.21
C ASN A 161 5.49 11.97 -13.34
N VAL A 162 6.48 12.87 -13.43
CA VAL A 162 7.92 12.52 -13.39
C VAL A 162 8.23 11.77 -12.09
N GLN A 163 7.81 12.31 -10.94
CA GLN A 163 8.04 11.66 -9.65
C GLN A 163 7.36 10.29 -9.56
N LYS A 164 6.15 10.12 -10.11
CA LYS A 164 5.49 8.82 -10.18
C LYS A 164 6.25 7.83 -11.07
N LEU A 165 6.79 8.28 -12.21
CA LEU A 165 7.60 7.44 -13.09
C LEU A 165 8.90 6.99 -12.38
N GLU A 166 9.57 7.90 -11.68
CA GLU A 166 10.77 7.60 -10.88
C GLU A 166 10.46 6.57 -9.80
N ASN A 167 9.38 6.75 -9.05
CA ASN A 167 8.95 5.78 -8.04
C ASN A 167 8.63 4.41 -8.66
N MET A 168 7.92 4.39 -9.80
CA MET A 168 7.62 3.14 -10.50
C MET A 168 8.89 2.42 -10.99
N MET A 169 9.89 3.16 -11.47
CA MET A 169 11.18 2.58 -11.85
C MET A 169 11.94 2.03 -10.64
N ALA A 170 11.95 2.76 -9.53
CA ALA A 170 12.58 2.30 -8.29
C ALA A 170 11.89 1.05 -7.73
N GLU A 171 10.56 0.99 -7.74
CA GLU A 171 9.80 -0.20 -7.34
C GLU A 171 10.09 -1.39 -8.26
N ARG A 172 10.19 -1.18 -9.58
CA ARG A 172 10.58 -2.21 -10.54
C ARG A 172 11.97 -2.77 -10.21
N ASP A 173 12.94 -1.90 -10.00
CA ASP A 173 14.32 -2.30 -9.70
C ASP A 173 14.42 -3.03 -8.36
N GLN A 174 13.63 -2.63 -7.35
CA GLN A 174 13.51 -3.36 -6.08
C GLN A 174 12.93 -4.76 -6.29
N LEU A 175 11.82 -4.89 -7.03
CA LEU A 175 11.21 -6.19 -7.34
C LEU A 175 12.20 -7.11 -8.09
N GLN A 176 13.03 -6.55 -8.97
CA GLN A 176 14.07 -7.29 -9.66
C GLN A 176 15.12 -7.83 -8.67
N ALA A 177 15.60 -6.99 -7.74
CA ALA A 177 16.55 -7.41 -6.72
C ALA A 177 15.97 -8.49 -5.79
N ASP A 178 14.70 -8.36 -5.38
CA ASP A 178 14.00 -9.34 -4.55
C ASP A 178 13.90 -10.69 -5.26
N VAL A 179 13.58 -10.69 -6.56
CA VAL A 179 13.51 -11.91 -7.38
C VAL A 179 14.88 -12.56 -7.54
N ASP A 180 15.94 -11.77 -7.70
CA ASP A 180 17.31 -12.28 -7.79
C ASP A 180 17.77 -12.89 -6.45
N GLN A 181 17.36 -12.30 -5.31
CA GLN A 181 17.59 -12.87 -3.99
C GLN A 181 16.85 -14.21 -3.83
N LEU A 182 15.55 -14.27 -4.17
CA LEU A 182 14.76 -15.51 -4.07
C LEU A 182 15.33 -16.63 -4.94
N GLU A 183 15.86 -16.31 -6.13
CA GLU A 183 16.54 -17.28 -6.98
C GLU A 183 17.83 -17.80 -6.33
N ALA A 184 18.60 -16.93 -5.67
CA ALA A 184 19.80 -17.34 -4.94
C ALA A 184 19.47 -18.25 -3.74
N GLU A 185 18.40 -17.93 -3.00
CA GLU A 185 17.91 -18.74 -1.88
C GLU A 185 17.46 -20.13 -2.35
N LEU A 186 16.71 -20.21 -3.46
CA LEU A 186 16.29 -21.49 -4.04
C LEU A 186 17.49 -22.35 -4.44
N ARG A 187 18.47 -21.78 -5.16
CA ARG A 187 19.69 -22.52 -5.56
C ARG A 187 20.50 -22.99 -4.35
N ALA A 188 20.54 -22.21 -3.28
CA ALA A 188 21.23 -22.59 -2.05
C ALA A 188 20.52 -23.77 -1.35
N LEU A 189 19.19 -23.78 -1.34
CA LEU A 189 18.38 -24.90 -0.82
C LEU A 189 18.59 -26.16 -1.67
N GLU A 190 18.54 -26.06 -2.99
CA GLU A 190 18.81 -27.20 -3.90
C GLU A 190 20.20 -27.78 -3.68
N ALA A 191 21.23 -26.93 -3.52
CA ALA A 191 22.57 -27.38 -3.22
C ALA A 191 22.67 -28.10 -1.87
N ALA A 192 21.97 -27.59 -0.84
CA ALA A 192 21.90 -28.24 0.47
C ALA A 192 21.15 -29.59 0.41
N GLU A 193 20.06 -29.67 -0.36
CA GLU A 193 19.35 -30.92 -0.61
C GLU A 193 20.23 -31.96 -1.29
N ILE A 194 20.98 -31.59 -2.34
CA ILE A 194 21.94 -32.48 -3.01
C ILE A 194 23.01 -32.99 -2.04
N VAL A 195 23.55 -32.11 -1.17
CA VAL A 195 24.52 -32.52 -0.13
C VAL A 195 23.88 -33.47 0.89
N SER A 196 22.60 -33.28 1.21
CA SER A 196 21.86 -34.16 2.12
C SER A 196 21.43 -35.50 1.50
N ASP A 197 21.20 -35.54 0.18
CA ASP A 197 20.85 -36.75 -0.58
C ASP A 197 22.09 -37.60 -0.91
N VAL A 198 23.29 -37.15 -0.52
CA VAL A 198 24.44 -38.03 -0.29
C VAL A 198 24.10 -38.94 0.89
N LYS A 199 23.44 -40.05 0.59
CA LYS A 199 23.01 -41.12 1.50
C LYS A 199 24.09 -41.49 2.52
N VAL A 200 23.98 -40.94 3.72
CA VAL A 200 24.26 -41.70 4.94
C VAL A 200 23.01 -42.52 5.20
N ASP A 201 23.12 -43.85 5.21
CA ASP A 201 21.99 -44.76 5.41
C ASP A 201 21.45 -44.67 6.86
N ASP A 202 20.62 -43.66 7.10
CA ASP A 202 19.94 -43.38 8.38
C ASP A 202 18.54 -43.99 8.45
N SER A 203 18.14 -44.79 7.47
CA SER A 203 16.82 -45.44 7.39
C SER A 203 16.51 -46.22 8.67
N ARG A 204 17.52 -46.95 9.18
CA ARG A 204 17.42 -47.71 10.43
C ARG A 204 17.41 -46.83 11.67
N LEU A 205 18.11 -45.69 11.67
CA LEU A 205 18.17 -44.79 12.82
C LEU A 205 16.88 -43.98 12.98
N SER A 206 16.30 -43.51 11.86
CA SER A 206 15.03 -42.79 11.84
C SER A 206 13.85 -43.69 12.23
N GLU A 207 13.80 -44.92 11.70
CA GLU A 207 12.79 -45.91 12.09
C GLU A 207 12.88 -46.23 13.59
N THR A 208 14.11 -46.38 14.12
CA THR A 208 14.35 -46.62 15.54
C THR A 208 13.95 -45.41 16.42
N LYS A 209 14.28 -44.18 16.02
CA LYS A 209 13.86 -42.96 16.75
C LYS A 209 12.34 -42.81 16.77
N SER A 210 11.67 -43.04 15.63
CA SER A 210 10.21 -43.01 15.53
C SER A 210 9.54 -44.09 16.41
N ALA A 211 10.11 -45.30 16.45
CA ALA A 211 9.63 -46.37 17.32
C ALA A 211 9.77 -45.99 18.81
N VAL A 212 10.90 -45.40 19.21
CA VAL A 212 11.15 -44.93 20.58
C VAL A 212 10.20 -43.80 20.97
N ASP A 213 9.96 -42.82 20.10
CA ASP A 213 9.05 -41.70 20.39
C ASP A 213 7.58 -42.15 20.45
N LYS A 214 7.18 -43.13 19.63
CA LYS A 214 5.86 -43.78 19.74
C LYS A 214 5.72 -44.50 21.08
N ILE A 215 6.76 -45.19 21.56
CA ILE A 215 6.77 -45.84 22.87
C ILE A 215 6.66 -44.80 24.00
N ARG A 216 7.46 -43.71 23.95
CA ARG A 216 7.39 -42.61 24.92
C ARG A 216 6.00 -41.99 24.98
N LYS A 217 5.40 -41.69 23.82
CA LYS A 217 4.03 -41.14 23.74
C LYS A 217 3.00 -42.10 24.34
N ARG A 218 3.13 -43.41 24.10
CA ARG A 218 2.24 -44.43 24.70
C ARG A 218 2.39 -44.52 26.22
N ILE A 219 3.61 -44.45 26.75
CA ILE A 219 3.87 -44.43 28.20
C ILE A 219 3.26 -43.18 28.83
N LEU A 220 3.47 -42.00 28.22
CA LEU A 220 2.94 -40.73 28.70
C LEU A 220 1.40 -40.75 28.76
N VAL A 221 0.74 -41.21 27.69
CA VAL A 221 -0.73 -41.32 27.65
C VAL A 221 -1.23 -42.31 28.69
N ARG A 222 -0.56 -43.44 28.89
CA ARG A 222 -0.93 -44.41 29.94
C ARG A 222 -0.77 -43.83 31.33
N SER A 223 0.33 -43.13 31.60
CA SER A 223 0.57 -42.43 32.86
C SER A 223 -0.49 -41.37 33.13
N LYS A 224 -0.81 -40.54 32.12
CA LYS A 224 -1.88 -39.54 32.19
C LYS A 224 -3.26 -40.15 32.39
N ARG A 225 -3.54 -41.32 31.80
CA ARG A 225 -4.78 -42.07 32.06
C ARG A 225 -4.85 -42.63 33.47
N ILE A 226 -3.77 -43.20 34.01
CA ILE A 226 -3.74 -43.68 35.40
C ILE A 226 -3.91 -42.52 36.39
N GLU A 227 -3.29 -41.37 36.09
CA GLU A 227 -3.41 -40.14 36.87
C GLU A 227 -4.83 -39.55 36.79
N ALA A 228 -5.44 -39.57 35.60
CA ALA A 228 -6.82 -39.16 35.36
C ALA A 228 -7.84 -40.13 35.99
N ASP A 229 -7.59 -41.44 35.95
CA ASP A 229 -8.43 -42.47 36.57
C ASP A 229 -8.39 -42.34 38.10
N ARG A 230 -7.25 -41.95 38.70
CA ARG A 230 -7.17 -41.55 40.12
C ARG A 230 -7.95 -40.27 40.43
N GLN A 231 -8.07 -39.34 39.48
CA GLN A 231 -8.85 -38.10 39.63
C GLN A 231 -10.35 -38.30 39.34
N TYR A 232 -10.74 -39.34 38.60
CA TYR A 232 -12.12 -39.65 38.23
C TYR A 232 -12.80 -40.75 39.07
N THR A 233 -12.09 -41.41 39.98
CA THR A 233 -12.73 -42.08 41.13
C THR A 233 -13.12 -41.03 42.16
N GLY A 234 -14.11 -40.21 41.82
CA GLY A 234 -14.63 -39.15 42.65
C GLY A 234 -16.13 -39.01 42.48
N ARG A 235 -16.90 -39.84 43.20
CA ARG A 235 -18.01 -39.36 44.05
C ARG A 235 -18.49 -40.45 45.04
N ILE A 236 -18.07 -40.24 46.29
CA ILE A 236 -18.76 -40.29 47.59
C ILE A 236 -20.10 -41.04 47.67
N GLU A 237 -20.20 -41.98 48.63
CA GLU A 237 -21.45 -42.28 49.35
C GLU A 237 -21.32 -41.89 50.83
N LEU A 238 -22.41 -41.30 51.33
CA LEU A 238 -22.61 -40.71 52.64
C LEU A 238 -23.35 -41.69 53.56
N ASP A 239 -23.04 -41.54 54.85
CA ASP A 239 -23.82 -41.93 56.04
C ASP A 239 -23.46 -43.24 56.76
N ALA A 240 -22.79 -43.10 57.91
CA ALA A 240 -23.08 -43.81 59.14
C ALA A 240 -22.47 -43.03 60.33
N GLN A 241 -23.26 -42.90 61.38
CA GLN A 241 -23.06 -42.10 62.59
C GLN A 241 -21.78 -42.40 63.40
N THR A 242 -21.34 -41.37 64.13
CA THR A 242 -20.39 -41.30 65.27
C THR A 242 -20.60 -42.43 66.32
N PRO A 243 -19.62 -42.81 67.19
CA PRO A 243 -18.98 -41.86 68.14
C PRO A 243 -17.51 -42.13 68.56
N ALA A 244 -16.93 -41.07 69.17
CA ALA A 244 -16.05 -41.08 70.35
C ALA A 244 -14.64 -41.70 70.22
N ASP A 245 -13.62 -40.86 70.45
CA ASP A 245 -12.78 -40.86 71.67
C ASP A 245 -11.41 -40.22 71.36
N LEU A 246 -11.12 -39.04 71.91
CA LEU A 246 -10.58 -38.80 73.25
C LEU A 246 -9.05 -38.60 73.33
N GLU A 247 -8.35 -38.18 72.27
CA GLU A 247 -6.90 -37.90 72.44
C GLU A 247 -6.47 -36.46 72.13
N ASP A 248 -7.13 -35.74 71.20
CA ASP A 248 -6.70 -34.37 70.88
C ASP A 248 -7.40 -33.26 71.69
N GLN A 249 -8.43 -33.59 72.48
CA GLN A 249 -9.03 -32.67 73.48
C GLN A 249 -8.40 -32.79 74.88
N VAL A 250 -7.43 -33.70 75.07
CA VAL A 250 -6.65 -33.83 76.32
C VAL A 250 -5.37 -32.97 76.28
N ALA A 251 -4.89 -32.62 75.07
CA ALA A 251 -3.72 -31.75 74.89
C ALA A 251 -3.94 -30.30 75.38
N ASP A 252 -5.19 -29.82 75.38
CA ASP A 252 -5.54 -28.46 75.84
C ASP A 252 -6.02 -28.39 77.30
N TYR A 253 -6.14 -29.51 78.02
CA TYR A 253 -6.57 -29.53 79.44
C TYR A 253 -5.43 -29.74 80.45
N PHE A 254 -4.21 -30.10 80.02
CA PHE A 254 -3.06 -30.34 80.92
C PHE A 254 -1.83 -29.44 80.72
N THR A 255 -1.89 -28.39 79.89
CA THR A 255 -0.96 -27.24 80.00
C THR A 255 -1.41 -26.32 81.13
N GLY A 256 -1.29 -26.85 82.35
CA GLY A 256 -1.77 -26.20 83.55
C GLY A 256 -1.27 -26.86 84.82
N GLU A 257 -0.02 -27.34 84.89
CA GLU A 257 0.77 -27.31 86.13
C GLU A 257 2.24 -27.71 85.94
N LYS A 258 3.05 -27.18 86.85
CA LYS A 258 4.50 -27.00 86.82
C LYS A 258 5.29 -28.27 87.17
N LYS A 259 6.62 -28.13 86.98
CA LYS A 259 7.77 -28.81 87.64
C LYS A 259 8.18 -30.13 86.98
N GLU A 260 9.44 -30.57 86.95
CA GLU A 260 10.82 -30.08 87.16
C GLU A 260 11.66 -31.36 86.98
N GLY A 261 12.94 -31.24 86.61
CA GLY A 261 13.96 -32.27 86.86
C GLY A 261 14.51 -32.93 85.60
N LYS A 262 15.72 -32.58 85.13
CA LYS A 262 17.02 -33.19 85.52
C LYS A 262 17.07 -34.71 85.21
N ALA A 263 18.09 -35.29 84.58
CA ALA A 263 19.43 -34.85 84.23
C ALA A 263 20.12 -35.92 83.35
N LEU A 264 21.08 -35.46 82.53
CA LEU A 264 22.45 -35.99 82.31
C LEU A 264 22.71 -37.50 82.32
N ILE A 265 23.34 -38.03 81.25
CA ILE A 265 24.74 -38.57 81.16
C ILE A 265 25.10 -38.55 79.65
N ALA A 266 25.91 -37.65 79.07
CA ALA A 266 27.35 -37.34 79.21
C ALA A 266 28.31 -38.35 78.55
N LEU A 267 29.06 -37.84 77.53
CA LEU A 267 30.48 -38.12 77.19
C LEU A 267 30.76 -39.53 76.60
N ASP A 268 31.72 -39.80 75.71
CA ASP A 268 33.00 -39.23 75.27
C ASP A 268 33.39 -40.11 74.04
N LYS A 269 33.93 -39.65 72.90
CA LYS A 269 35.29 -39.17 72.62
C LYS A 269 35.38 -38.75 71.15
#